data_AF-A0A661ZD83-F1
#
_entry.id   AF-A0A661ZD83-F1
#
_cell.length_a   1.000
_cell.length_b   1.000
_cell.length_c   1.000
_cell.angle_alpha   90.00
_cell.angle_beta   90.00
_cell.angle_gamma   90.00
#
_symmetry.space_group_name_H-M   'P 1'
#
loop_
_entity.id
_entity.type
_entity.pdbx_description
1 polymer ?
#
loop_
_entity_poly.entity_id
_entity_poly.type
_entity_poly.pdbx_seq_one_letter_code
_entity_poly.pdbx_strand_id
1 'polypeptide(L)'
;MKNTILAISIFILAQFGFIQAQSPIQEAFIKNGEIYFQFNVDSQQETDWFSKIISIDNLENGIITANANEEEFNRFLKSGKDYKLLPHPNENFNPKMASFDDLKNYNNWDTYPTYDAYVAMMYQFET
;
A
#
# COMPACT_ATOMS: atom_id res chain seq x y z
N MET A 1 25.61 48.59 -3.81
CA MET A 1 25.98 47.34 -3.08
C MET A 1 24.93 46.91 -2.07
N LYS A 2 24.41 47.78 -1.20
CA LYS A 2 23.33 47.42 -0.26
C LYS A 2 22.03 46.97 -0.96
N ASN A 3 21.59 47.70 -1.99
CA ASN A 3 20.34 47.40 -2.70
C ASN A 3 20.42 46.13 -3.58
N THR A 4 21.62 45.81 -4.08
CA THR A 4 21.89 44.56 -4.82
C THR A 4 21.94 43.35 -3.88
N ILE A 5 22.46 43.50 -2.66
CA ILE A 5 22.44 42.44 -1.63
C ILE A 5 20.99 42.18 -1.15
N LEU A 6 20.16 43.22 -1.03
CA LEU A 6 18.75 43.08 -0.66
C LEU A 6 17.94 42.31 -1.72
N ALA A 7 18.18 42.59 -3.00
CA ALA A 7 17.50 41.90 -4.10
C ALA A 7 17.88 40.42 -4.20
N ILE A 8 19.17 40.08 -3.97
CA ILE A 8 19.64 38.68 -3.93
C ILE A 8 19.05 37.94 -2.72
N SER A 9 18.89 38.62 -1.58
CA SER A 9 18.29 38.04 -0.37
C SER A 9 16.80 37.71 -0.56
N ILE A 10 16.06 38.57 -1.27
CA ILE A 10 14.65 38.33 -1.63
C ILE A 10 14.52 37.17 -2.63
N PHE A 11 15.45 37.06 -3.58
CA PHE A 11 15.45 35.96 -4.55
C PHE A 11 15.76 34.60 -3.89
N ILE A 12 16.64 34.57 -2.89
CA ILE A 12 16.95 33.36 -2.11
C ILE A 12 15.77 32.95 -1.21
N LEU A 13 15.06 33.91 -0.60
CA LEU A 13 13.86 33.63 0.20
C LEU A 13 12.69 33.07 -0.62
N ALA A 14 12.57 33.43 -1.91
CA ALA A 14 11.55 32.88 -2.81
C ALA A 14 11.81 31.41 -3.20
N GLN A 15 13.06 30.94 -3.13
CA GLN A 15 13.43 29.56 -3.49
C GLN A 15 13.07 28.55 -2.37
N PHE A 16 12.90 29.01 -1.13
CA PHE A 16 12.52 28.15 0.00
C PHE A 16 11.03 27.80 0.06
N GLY A 17 10.19 28.44 -0.77
CA GLY A 17 8.73 28.22 -0.78
C GLY A 17 8.26 26.93 -1.48
N PHE A 18 9.16 26.16 -2.08
CA PHE A 18 8.82 24.96 -2.87
C PHE A 18 9.33 23.65 -2.26
N ILE A 19 9.41 23.55 -0.94
CA ILE A 19 9.37 22.23 -0.31
C ILE A 19 7.90 21.78 -0.33
N GLN A 20 7.45 21.28 -1.49
CA GLN A 20 6.16 20.62 -1.58
C GLN A 20 6.27 19.32 -0.77
N ALA A 21 5.58 19.26 0.38
CA ALA A 21 5.34 17.99 1.04
C ALA A 21 4.65 17.06 0.05
N GLN A 22 5.25 15.91 -0.22
CA GLN A 22 4.72 14.93 -1.17
C GLN A 22 3.33 14.48 -0.69
N SER A 23 2.36 14.41 -1.62
CA SER A 23 1.00 13.97 -1.29
C SER A 23 1.04 12.52 -0.76
N PRO A 24 0.36 12.18 0.35
CA PRO A 24 0.34 10.82 0.91
C PRO A 24 -0.09 9.76 -0.11
N ILE A 25 -0.97 10.12 -1.05
CA ILE A 25 -1.43 9.25 -2.13
C ILE A 25 -0.28 8.95 -3.11
N GLN A 26 0.50 9.96 -3.46
CA GLN A 26 1.61 9.79 -4.38
C GLN A 26 2.76 9.00 -3.75
N GLU A 27 3.00 9.21 -2.45
CA GLU A 27 3.93 8.39 -1.69
C GLU A 27 3.50 6.91 -1.67
N ALA A 28 2.22 6.63 -1.42
CA ALA A 28 1.69 5.27 -1.41
C ALA A 28 1.82 4.58 -2.78
N PHE A 29 1.55 5.27 -3.89
CA PHE A 29 1.78 4.70 -5.23
C PHE A 29 3.25 4.41 -5.50
N ILE A 30 4.17 5.29 -5.09
CA ILE A 30 5.61 5.05 -5.29
C ILE A 30 6.11 3.89 -4.42
N LYS A 31 5.61 3.78 -3.18
CA LYS A 31 6.04 2.78 -2.21
C LYS A 31 5.46 1.39 -2.49
N ASN A 32 4.17 1.31 -2.77
CA ASN A 32 3.43 0.05 -2.84
C ASN A 32 2.90 -0.26 -4.25
N GLY A 33 2.88 0.70 -5.18
CA GLY A 33 2.21 0.57 -6.48
C GLY A 33 0.68 0.77 -6.42
N GLU A 34 0.13 0.82 -5.21
CA GLU A 34 -1.31 0.93 -4.94
C GLU A 34 -1.57 1.71 -3.64
N ILE A 35 -2.82 2.14 -3.47
CA ILE A 35 -3.31 2.72 -2.23
C ILE A 35 -4.34 1.77 -1.58
N TYR A 36 -4.40 1.81 -0.25
CA TYR A 36 -5.43 1.12 0.53
C TYR A 36 -6.36 2.16 1.15
N PHE A 37 -7.66 2.02 0.93
CA PHE A 37 -8.63 3.02 1.36
C PHE A 37 -10.01 2.41 1.60
N GLN A 38 -10.86 3.16 2.29
CA GLN A 38 -12.25 2.77 2.53
C GLN A 38 -13.23 3.86 2.13
N PHE A 39 -14.45 3.45 1.78
CA PHE A 39 -15.56 4.33 1.42
C PHE A 39 -16.92 3.64 1.62
N ASN A 40 -17.99 4.43 1.69
CA ASN A 40 -19.34 3.92 1.87
C ASN A 40 -20.00 3.53 0.54
N VAL A 41 -20.76 2.45 0.56
CA VAL A 41 -21.66 2.02 -0.51
C VAL A 41 -23.09 1.88 -0.01
N ASP A 42 -24.02 2.19 -0.89
CA ASP A 42 -25.44 2.31 -0.57
C ASP A 42 -26.25 1.08 -1.04
N SER A 43 -25.67 0.22 -1.88
CA SER A 43 -26.35 -0.97 -2.42
C SER A 43 -25.40 -2.03 -2.97
N GLN A 44 -25.90 -3.26 -3.10
CA GLN A 44 -25.19 -4.35 -3.78
C GLN A 44 -24.84 -4.01 -5.24
N GLN A 45 -25.73 -3.32 -5.96
CA GLN A 45 -25.46 -2.92 -7.35
C GLN A 45 -24.27 -1.97 -7.45
N GLU A 46 -24.12 -1.07 -6.47
CA GLU A 46 -22.97 -0.18 -6.39
C GLU A 46 -21.69 -0.95 -6.05
N THR A 47 -21.74 -1.89 -5.10
CA THR A 47 -20.64 -2.82 -4.82
C THR A 47 -20.18 -3.56 -6.09
N ASP A 48 -21.12 -4.13 -6.85
CA ASP A 48 -20.84 -4.88 -8.08
C ASP A 48 -20.27 -3.98 -9.20
N TRP A 49 -20.53 -2.68 -9.15
CA TRP A 49 -19.92 -1.71 -10.06
C TRP A 49 -18.48 -1.42 -9.65
N PHE A 50 -18.23 -1.14 -8.36
CA PHE A 50 -16.88 -0.90 -7.84
C PHE A 50 -15.97 -2.13 -7.97
N SER A 51 -16.50 -3.35 -7.83
CA SER A 51 -15.72 -4.59 -7.95
C SER A 51 -15.09 -4.80 -9.34
N LYS A 52 -15.54 -4.03 -10.35
CA LYS A 52 -15.00 -4.05 -11.72
C LYS A 52 -13.92 -2.98 -11.94
N ILE A 53 -13.76 -2.08 -10.98
CA ILE A 53 -12.95 -0.87 -11.12
C ILE A 53 -11.75 -0.92 -10.18
N ILE A 54 -11.92 -1.46 -8.97
CA ILE A 54 -10.93 -1.56 -7.90
C ILE A 54 -10.93 -2.97 -7.29
N SER A 55 -9.86 -3.33 -6.60
CA SER A 55 -9.75 -4.62 -5.90
C SER A 55 -10.36 -4.51 -4.51
N ILE A 56 -11.57 -5.06 -4.33
CA ILE A 56 -12.25 -5.08 -3.03
C ILE A 56 -11.59 -6.14 -2.13
N ASP A 57 -11.09 -5.70 -0.98
CA ASP A 57 -10.49 -6.54 0.04
C ASP A 57 -11.56 -7.02 1.05
N ASN A 58 -12.43 -6.10 1.49
CA ASN A 58 -13.52 -6.42 2.42
C ASN A 58 -14.76 -5.54 2.19
N LEU A 59 -15.92 -6.07 2.57
CA LEU A 59 -17.19 -5.32 2.67
C LEU A 59 -17.87 -5.66 3.99
N GLU A 60 -17.97 -4.66 4.88
CA GLU A 60 -18.63 -4.82 6.17
C GLU A 60 -19.48 -3.60 6.48
N ASN A 61 -20.75 -3.80 6.86
CA ASN A 61 -21.69 -2.75 7.26
C ASN A 61 -21.80 -1.58 6.24
N GLY A 62 -21.76 -1.89 4.94
CA GLY A 62 -21.85 -0.87 3.88
C GLY A 62 -20.54 -0.09 3.65
N ILE A 63 -19.43 -0.51 4.24
CA ILE A 63 -18.11 0.07 4.03
C ILE A 63 -17.26 -0.91 3.24
N ILE A 64 -16.80 -0.49 2.06
CA ILE A 64 -15.80 -1.20 1.29
C ILE A 64 -14.43 -0.78 1.78
N THR A 65 -13.53 -1.75 1.95
CA THR A 65 -12.08 -1.50 1.97
C THR A 65 -11.46 -2.13 0.74
N ALA A 66 -10.59 -1.41 0.05
CA ALA A 66 -10.08 -1.79 -1.25
C ALA A 66 -8.65 -1.32 -1.50
N ASN A 67 -7.98 -2.03 -2.40
CA ASN A 67 -6.74 -1.61 -3.03
C ASN A 67 -7.03 -1.07 -4.43
N ALA A 68 -6.29 -0.04 -4.83
CA ALA A 68 -6.33 0.47 -6.19
C ALA A 68 -4.97 1.01 -6.61
N ASN A 69 -4.51 0.64 -7.81
CA ASN A 69 -3.40 1.33 -8.47
C ASN A 69 -3.81 2.74 -8.94
N GLU A 70 -2.87 3.49 -9.50
CA GLU A 70 -3.12 4.88 -9.91
C GLU A 70 -4.26 5.01 -10.95
N GLU A 71 -4.32 4.11 -11.94
CA GLU A 71 -5.37 4.15 -12.96
C GLU A 71 -6.75 3.82 -12.37
N GLU A 72 -6.82 2.75 -11.57
CA GLU A 72 -8.01 2.31 -10.86
C GLU A 72 -8.55 3.40 -9.93
N PHE A 73 -7.66 4.03 -9.16
CA PHE A 73 -8.05 5.07 -8.25
C PHE A 73 -8.53 6.33 -8.97
N ASN A 74 -7.90 6.70 -10.10
CA ASN A 74 -8.39 7.77 -10.94
C ASN A 74 -9.79 7.50 -11.51
N ARG A 75 -10.15 6.23 -11.76
CA ARG A 75 -11.52 5.85 -12.12
C ARG A 75 -12.46 5.92 -10.92
N PHE A 76 -12.01 5.48 -9.74
CA PHE A 76 -12.75 5.62 -8.49
C PHE A 76 -13.10 7.09 -8.20
N LEU A 77 -12.15 8.03 -8.35
CA LEU A 77 -12.37 9.45 -8.09
C LEU A 77 -13.48 10.07 -8.96
N LYS A 78 -13.74 9.52 -10.15
CA LYS A 78 -14.85 9.96 -11.02
C LYS A 78 -16.24 9.63 -10.45
N SER A 79 -16.33 8.71 -9.48
CA SER A 79 -17.58 8.41 -8.77
C SER A 79 -18.02 9.56 -7.85
N GLY A 80 -17.08 10.41 -7.41
CA GLY A 80 -17.35 11.48 -6.44
C GLY A 80 -17.61 10.98 -5.02
N LYS A 81 -17.35 9.71 -4.70
CA LYS A 81 -17.45 9.19 -3.34
C LYS A 81 -16.34 9.76 -2.46
N ASP A 82 -16.71 10.17 -1.25
CA ASP A 82 -15.75 10.43 -0.19
C ASP A 82 -15.04 9.14 0.22
N TYR A 83 -13.76 9.25 0.52
CA TYR A 83 -12.92 8.14 0.92
C TYR A 83 -11.98 8.52 2.06
N LYS A 84 -11.50 7.50 2.77
CA LYS A 84 -10.47 7.62 3.79
C LYS A 84 -9.30 6.73 3.42
N LEU A 85 -8.12 7.32 3.28
CA LEU A 85 -6.86 6.58 3.12
C LEU A 85 -6.54 5.79 4.40
N LEU A 86 -6.08 4.56 4.24
CA LEU A 86 -5.68 3.67 5.32
C LEU A 86 -4.20 3.28 5.17
N PRO A 87 -3.50 2.91 6.25
CA PRO A 87 -2.19 2.28 6.17
C PRO A 87 -2.28 0.99 5.34
N HIS A 88 -1.28 0.74 4.50
CA HIS A 88 -1.26 -0.46 3.67
C HIS A 88 -1.16 -1.71 4.57
N PRO A 89 -1.92 -2.80 4.33
CA PRO A 89 -1.97 -3.95 5.24
C PRO A 89 -0.61 -4.65 5.41
N ASN A 90 0.24 -4.59 4.39
CA ASN A 90 1.61 -5.14 4.44
C ASN A 90 2.64 -4.17 5.04
N GLU A 91 2.22 -2.99 5.49
CA GLU A 91 3.12 -2.03 6.12
C GLU A 91 3.69 -2.63 7.41
N ASN A 92 5.01 -2.82 7.46
CA ASN A 92 5.74 -3.51 8.54
C ASN A 92 5.49 -5.02 8.65
N PHE A 93 4.91 -5.66 7.62
CA PHE A 93 4.81 -7.11 7.57
C PHE A 93 6.15 -7.71 7.14
N ASN A 94 6.89 -8.28 8.09
CA ASN A 94 8.13 -9.02 7.84
C ASN A 94 8.00 -10.43 8.45
N PRO A 95 7.50 -11.42 7.68
CA PRO A 95 7.28 -12.76 8.21
C PRO A 95 8.61 -13.42 8.58
N LYS A 96 8.60 -14.19 9.67
CA LYS A 96 9.71 -15.10 9.97
C LYS A 96 9.71 -16.21 8.93
N MET A 97 10.76 -16.26 8.13
CA MET A 97 10.98 -17.29 7.12
C MET A 97 12.08 -18.23 7.60
N ALA A 98 11.90 -19.54 7.42
CA ALA A 98 12.85 -20.56 7.81
C ALA A 98 13.31 -21.37 6.60
N SER A 99 14.61 -21.62 6.53
CA SER A 99 15.19 -22.57 5.58
C SER A 99 14.87 -24.01 5.98
N PHE A 100 15.19 -24.95 5.09
CA PHE A 100 15.02 -26.37 5.40
C PHE A 100 15.86 -26.78 6.62
N ASP A 101 17.07 -26.26 6.75
CA ASP A 101 17.95 -26.58 7.87
C ASP A 101 17.43 -26.02 9.20
N ASP A 102 16.80 -24.85 9.19
CA ASP A 102 16.18 -24.25 10.38
C ASP A 102 14.98 -25.09 10.88
N LEU A 103 14.26 -25.72 9.97
CA LEU A 103 13.05 -26.52 10.24
C LEU A 103 13.34 -27.96 10.71
N LYS A 104 14.56 -28.47 10.52
CA LYS A 104 14.97 -29.80 11.01
C LYS A 104 14.87 -29.92 12.53
N ASN A 105 14.90 -28.80 13.25
CA ASN A 105 14.64 -28.74 14.68
C ASN A 105 13.13 -28.56 14.91
N TYR A 106 12.47 -29.61 15.40
CA TYR A 106 11.01 -29.80 15.58
C TYR A 106 10.21 -28.74 16.37
N ASN A 107 10.81 -27.60 16.73
CA ASN A 107 10.22 -26.61 17.63
C ASN A 107 9.96 -25.24 16.99
N ASN A 108 10.28 -25.03 15.70
CA ASN A 108 10.04 -23.74 15.04
C ASN A 108 8.75 -23.77 14.21
N TRP A 109 7.60 -23.82 14.89
CA TRP A 109 6.27 -23.80 14.24
C TRP A 109 5.73 -22.37 14.00
N ASP A 110 6.35 -21.35 14.60
CA ASP A 110 6.06 -19.92 14.40
C ASP A 110 6.92 -19.32 13.27
N THR A 111 6.95 -20.01 12.12
CA THR A 111 7.70 -19.57 10.94
C THR A 111 7.05 -20.12 9.67
N TYR A 112 7.19 -19.39 8.57
CA TYR A 112 6.85 -19.90 7.25
C TYR A 112 8.08 -20.58 6.62
N PRO A 113 7.93 -21.77 6.00
CA PRO A 113 9.00 -22.32 5.19
C PRO A 113 9.25 -21.43 3.97
N THR A 114 10.51 -21.25 3.58
CA THR A 114 10.80 -20.77 2.22
C THR A 114 10.28 -21.76 1.18
N TYR A 115 10.14 -21.32 -0.07
CA TYR A 115 9.73 -22.21 -1.17
C TYR A 115 10.63 -23.46 -1.26
N ASP A 116 11.95 -23.27 -1.23
CA ASP A 116 12.90 -24.38 -1.28
C ASP A 116 12.79 -25.30 -0.04
N ALA A 117 12.54 -24.72 1.14
CA ALA A 117 12.32 -25.48 2.36
C ALA A 117 11.07 -26.36 2.27
N TYR A 118 9.97 -25.80 1.77
CA TYR A 118 8.75 -26.54 1.52
C TYR A 118 8.98 -27.70 0.53
N VAL A 119 9.65 -27.46 -0.59
CA VAL A 119 9.94 -28.50 -1.59
C VAL A 119 10.81 -29.62 -0.99
N ALA A 120 11.83 -29.27 -0.22
CA ALA A 120 12.68 -30.25 0.46
C ALA A 120 11.90 -31.09 1.50
N MET A 121 10.98 -30.47 2.25
CA MET A 121 10.09 -31.20 3.17
C MET A 121 9.20 -32.19 2.42
N MET A 122 8.68 -31.82 1.24
CA MET A 122 7.87 -32.73 0.43
C MET A 122 8.67 -33.92 -0.10
N TYR A 123 9.91 -33.71 -0.56
CA TYR A 123 10.81 -34.80 -0.96
C TYR A 123 11.17 -35.74 0.20
N GLN A 124 11.29 -35.20 1.43
CA GLN A 124 11.52 -36.04 2.61
C GLN A 124 10.28 -36.83 3.01
N PHE A 125 9.07 -36.30 2.78
CA PHE A 125 7.82 -36.98 3.12
C PHE A 125 7.48 -38.14 2.18
N GLU A 126 7.88 -38.06 0.91
CA GLU A 126 7.60 -39.11 -0.09
C GLU A 126 8.51 -40.35 0.00
N THR A 127 9.55 -40.32 0.85
CA THR A 127 10.52 -41.42 1.04
C THR A 127 10.35 -42.12 2.37
#